data_AF-A0A9D4U9H2-F1
#
_entry.id   AF-A0A9D4U9H2-F1
#
_cell.length_a   1.000
_cell.length_b   1.000
_cell.length_c   1.000
_cell.angle_alpha   90.00
_cell.angle_beta   90.00
_cell.angle_gamma   90.00
#
_symmetry.space_group_name_H-M   'P 1'
#
loop_
_entity.id
_entity.type
_entity.pdbx_description
1 polymer ?
#
loop_
_entity_poly.entity_id
_entity_poly.type
_entity_poly.pdbx_seq_one_letter_code
_entity_poly.pdbx_strand_id
1 'polypeptide(L)'
;MPTTTGPTAPDMIGNKIVNAALKEAWQLSFPKGGLYQERGGWIYADSTNVNKLFVRLAAKDRSKPGKESAAGMAIDLDKPESNPGNPPPPGYKIVGNYHTHPLPAGNEEPSQADIINSYLRGVPGIVVSNRSIWYYGPEDRQSMNGEVGYPGKDGEYSGQKPKIYGPNPFPKVVKSINLEEEEEGVEIPQEWSSVYECLVWYYSTADRGI
;
A
#
# COMPACT_ATOMS: atom_id res chain seq x y z
N MET A 1 28.46 -3.40 -12.96
CA MET A 1 27.42 -2.59 -13.62
C MET A 1 26.22 -2.59 -12.68
N PRO A 2 25.68 -1.45 -12.25
CA PRO A 2 24.45 -1.43 -11.46
C PRO A 2 23.35 -2.15 -12.24
N THR A 3 22.53 -2.95 -11.56
CA THR A 3 21.38 -3.61 -12.16
C THR A 3 20.42 -2.54 -12.67
N THR A 4 20.13 -2.58 -13.96
CA THR A 4 19.15 -1.66 -14.57
C THR A 4 17.72 -2.03 -14.22
N THR A 5 17.51 -3.22 -13.68
CA THR A 5 16.19 -3.78 -13.36
C THR A 5 15.85 -3.56 -11.88
N GLY A 6 14.62 -3.17 -11.59
CA GLY A 6 14.07 -3.12 -10.24
C GLY A 6 13.82 -4.51 -9.64
N PRO A 7 13.44 -4.59 -8.35
CA PRO A 7 13.06 -5.86 -7.72
C PRO A 7 11.83 -6.46 -8.38
N THR A 8 11.72 -7.79 -8.35
CA THR A 8 10.50 -8.49 -8.78
C THR A 8 9.38 -8.31 -7.76
N ALA A 9 8.13 -8.57 -8.15
CA ALA A 9 7.01 -8.64 -7.20
C ALA A 9 7.28 -9.59 -6.01
N PRO A 10 7.73 -10.85 -6.21
CA PRO A 10 8.13 -11.72 -5.10
C PRO A 10 9.23 -11.15 -4.19
N ASP A 11 10.24 -10.48 -4.75
CA ASP A 11 11.30 -9.83 -3.95
C ASP A 11 10.75 -8.71 -3.07
N MET A 12 9.85 -7.89 -3.64
CA MET A 12 9.16 -6.84 -2.89
C MET A 12 8.27 -7.42 -1.79
N ILE A 13 7.47 -8.46 -2.08
CA ILE A 13 6.60 -9.08 -1.07
C ILE A 13 7.41 -9.69 0.08
N GLY A 14 8.58 -10.26 -0.21
CA GLY A 14 9.52 -10.79 0.80
C GLY A 14 10.25 -9.72 1.61
N ASN A 15 10.21 -8.45 1.20
CA ASN A 15 10.89 -7.36 1.89
C ASN A 15 10.11 -6.91 3.15
N LYS A 16 10.81 -6.76 4.28
CA LYS A 16 10.21 -6.37 5.56
C LYS A 16 9.50 -5.01 5.54
N ILE A 17 10.03 -4.03 4.81
CA ILE A 17 9.44 -2.67 4.72
C ILE A 17 8.13 -2.73 3.93
N VAL A 18 8.12 -3.45 2.81
CA VAL A 18 6.92 -3.66 2.00
C VAL A 18 5.88 -4.45 2.78
N ASN A 19 6.27 -5.54 3.46
CA ASN A 19 5.35 -6.33 4.28
C ASN A 19 4.67 -5.49 5.39
N ALA A 20 5.42 -4.62 6.05
CA ALA A 20 4.87 -3.69 7.05
C ALA A 20 3.84 -2.75 6.43
N ALA A 21 4.11 -2.20 5.23
CA ALA A 21 3.19 -1.32 4.52
C ALA A 21 1.94 -2.04 3.99
N LEU A 22 2.07 -3.30 3.54
CA LEU A 22 0.94 -4.15 3.16
C LEU A 22 0.03 -4.41 4.37
N LYS A 23 0.62 -4.71 5.53
CA LYS A 23 -0.10 -4.89 6.80
C LYS A 23 -0.80 -3.60 7.23
N GLU A 24 -0.12 -2.45 7.17
CA GLU A 24 -0.70 -1.15 7.52
C GLU A 24 -1.89 -0.80 6.62
N ALA A 25 -1.72 -0.94 5.30
CA ALA A 25 -2.82 -0.73 4.35
C ALA A 25 -3.99 -1.65 4.68
N TRP A 26 -3.75 -2.95 4.90
CA TRP A 26 -4.80 -3.90 5.28
C TRP A 26 -5.56 -3.49 6.52
N GLN A 27 -4.86 -3.04 7.57
CA GLN A 27 -5.50 -2.58 8.81
C GLN A 27 -6.38 -1.34 8.58
N LEU A 28 -5.92 -0.41 7.75
CA LEU A 28 -6.64 0.81 7.40
C LEU A 28 -7.86 0.55 6.49
N SER A 29 -7.95 -0.63 5.87
CA SER A 29 -9.05 -1.00 4.98
C SER A 29 -10.35 -1.35 5.69
N PHE A 30 -10.35 -1.34 7.03
CA PHE A 30 -11.50 -1.63 7.88
C PHE A 30 -11.85 -0.43 8.77
N PRO A 31 -12.34 0.69 8.20
CA PRO A 31 -12.89 1.78 9.00
C PRO A 31 -14.08 1.32 9.85
N LYS A 32 -14.36 2.07 10.93
CA LYS A 32 -15.50 1.78 11.82
C LYS A 32 -16.83 1.74 11.06
N GLY A 33 -17.79 0.98 11.58
CA GLY A 33 -19.17 0.96 11.06
C GLY A 33 -19.44 -0.09 9.97
N GLY A 34 -18.64 -1.16 9.89
CA GLY A 34 -18.80 -2.21 8.88
C GLY A 34 -18.51 -1.71 7.46
N LEU A 35 -17.71 -0.66 7.35
CA LEU A 35 -17.26 -0.10 6.09
C LEU A 35 -15.93 -0.75 5.70
N TYR A 36 -15.72 -0.87 4.40
CA TYR A 36 -14.48 -1.32 3.80
C TYR A 36 -13.92 -0.19 2.94
N GLN A 37 -12.60 -0.13 2.80
CA GLN A 37 -11.93 0.89 1.99
C GLN A 37 -10.68 0.31 1.37
N GLU A 38 -10.46 0.48 0.06
CA GLU A 38 -9.17 0.11 -0.50
C GLU A 38 -8.07 1.07 0.00
N ARG A 39 -6.95 0.51 0.40
CA ARG A 39 -5.76 1.22 0.88
C ARG A 39 -4.56 0.70 0.13
N GLY A 40 -3.57 1.53 -0.05
CA GLY A 40 -2.45 1.19 -0.91
C GLY A 40 -1.47 2.33 -1.06
N GLY A 41 -0.58 2.21 -2.03
CA GLY A 41 0.46 3.19 -2.26
C GLY A 41 1.46 2.74 -3.31
N TRP A 42 2.67 3.26 -3.19
CA TRP A 42 3.75 3.04 -4.15
C TRP A 42 5.01 2.55 -3.42
N ILE A 43 5.77 1.71 -4.12
CA ILE A 43 7.04 1.15 -3.67
C ILE A 43 8.12 1.77 -4.54
N TYR A 44 9.16 2.29 -3.91
CA TYR A 44 10.30 2.93 -4.56
C TYR A 44 11.58 2.19 -4.20
N ALA A 45 12.55 2.19 -5.11
CA ALA A 45 13.89 1.67 -4.86
C ALA A 45 14.94 2.73 -5.15
N ASP A 46 16.02 2.73 -4.37
CA ASP A 46 17.22 3.53 -4.63
C ASP A 46 17.85 3.09 -5.97
N SER A 47 18.00 4.03 -6.90
CA SER A 47 18.57 3.76 -8.23
C SER A 47 20.02 3.25 -8.19
N THR A 48 20.73 3.43 -7.07
CA THR A 48 22.09 2.91 -6.87
C THR A 48 22.11 1.56 -6.15
N ASN A 49 21.01 1.19 -5.48
CA ASN A 49 20.86 -0.06 -4.76
C ASN A 49 19.38 -0.48 -4.72
N VAL A 50 18.98 -1.32 -5.66
CA VAL A 50 17.58 -1.72 -5.86
C VAL A 50 16.97 -2.50 -4.68
N ASN A 51 17.79 -2.97 -3.74
CA ASN A 51 17.33 -3.63 -2.51
C ASN A 51 16.97 -2.64 -1.40
N LYS A 52 17.36 -1.38 -1.54
CA LYS A 52 17.03 -0.31 -0.59
C LYS A 52 15.70 0.30 -0.98
N LEU A 53 14.64 -0.18 -0.33
CA LEU A 53 13.27 0.20 -0.63
C LEU A 53 12.77 1.32 0.27
N PHE A 54 11.88 2.13 -0.28
CA PHE A 54 11.06 3.12 0.41
C PHE A 54 9.61 2.89 0.00
N VAL A 55 8.68 2.88 0.94
CA VAL A 55 7.25 2.64 0.65
C VAL A 55 6.46 3.85 1.12
N ARG A 56 5.49 4.26 0.30
CA ARG A 56 4.64 5.38 0.60
C ARG A 56 3.17 5.04 0.44
N LEU A 57 2.44 5.12 1.55
CA LEU A 57 0.99 5.01 1.57
C LEU A 57 0.34 6.21 0.86
N ALA A 58 -0.71 5.95 0.09
CA ALA A 58 -1.56 6.97 -0.50
C ALA A 58 -2.40 7.71 0.57
N ALA A 59 -2.62 9.00 0.33
CA ALA A 59 -3.54 9.79 1.15
C ALA A 59 -4.97 9.23 1.11
N LYS A 60 -5.73 9.48 2.18
CA LYS A 60 -7.04 8.85 2.39
C LYS A 60 -8.12 9.31 1.41
N ASP A 61 -8.01 10.52 0.90
CA ASP A 61 -8.87 11.08 -0.14
C ASP A 61 -8.76 10.37 -1.49
N ARG A 62 -7.70 9.58 -1.71
CA ARG A 62 -7.54 8.74 -2.90
C ARG A 62 -8.40 7.48 -2.91
N SER A 63 -9.12 7.18 -1.83
CA SER A 63 -10.09 6.10 -1.82
C SER A 63 -11.36 6.45 -1.05
N LYS A 64 -12.47 5.79 -1.39
CA LYS A 64 -13.76 6.02 -0.74
C LYS A 64 -14.19 4.78 0.04
N PRO A 65 -14.62 4.92 1.30
CA PRO A 65 -15.18 3.80 2.04
C PRO A 65 -16.57 3.43 1.49
N GLY A 66 -16.93 2.16 1.57
CA GLY A 66 -18.21 1.63 1.13
C GLY A 66 -18.66 0.41 1.94
N LYS A 67 -19.90 -0.02 1.74
CA LYS A 67 -20.44 -1.28 2.27
C LYS A 67 -20.15 -2.42 1.27
N GLU A 68 -20.63 -3.63 1.55
CA GLU A 68 -20.34 -4.92 0.88
C GLU A 68 -20.41 -4.98 -0.66
N SER A 69 -20.74 -3.90 -1.37
CA SER A 69 -20.63 -3.82 -2.83
C SER A 69 -19.35 -3.09 -3.25
N ALA A 70 -18.61 -3.70 -4.17
CA ALA A 70 -17.36 -3.16 -4.72
C ALA A 70 -17.52 -1.83 -5.48
N ALA A 71 -18.76 -1.48 -5.85
CA ALA A 71 -19.06 -0.26 -6.60
C ALA A 71 -18.75 0.99 -5.75
N GLY A 72 -17.54 1.53 -5.91
CA GLY A 72 -17.12 2.80 -5.32
C GLY A 72 -15.95 2.69 -4.33
N MET A 73 -15.56 1.49 -3.92
CA MET A 73 -14.34 1.27 -3.12
C MET A 73 -13.19 1.01 -4.08
N ALA A 74 -12.67 2.07 -4.68
CA ALA A 74 -11.47 2.03 -5.49
C ALA A 74 -10.45 2.98 -4.89
N ILE A 75 -9.17 2.65 -5.02
CA ILE A 75 -8.08 3.59 -4.77
C ILE A 75 -7.49 4.12 -6.09
N ASP A 76 -7.40 5.45 -6.21
CA ASP A 76 -6.66 6.08 -7.29
C ASP A 76 -5.15 5.99 -6.98
N LEU A 77 -4.37 5.39 -7.87
CA LEU A 77 -2.90 5.34 -7.79
C LEU A 77 -2.18 5.94 -9.02
N ASP A 78 -2.90 6.68 -9.87
CA ASP A 78 -2.44 7.16 -11.19
C ASP A 78 -1.41 8.31 -11.16
N LYS A 79 -1.10 8.86 -9.98
CA LYS A 79 -0.26 10.06 -9.84
C LYS A 79 0.56 10.04 -8.55
N PRO A 80 1.63 9.24 -8.44
CA PRO A 80 2.47 9.21 -7.25
C PRO A 80 3.03 10.59 -6.86
N GLU A 81 3.33 11.46 -7.81
CA GLU A 81 3.85 12.80 -7.53
C GLU A 81 2.83 13.72 -6.84
N SER A 82 1.52 13.49 -7.00
CA SER A 82 0.48 14.40 -6.51
C SER A 82 0.06 14.18 -5.06
N ASN A 83 0.76 13.35 -4.29
CA ASN A 83 0.48 13.14 -2.87
C ASN A 83 1.38 14.07 -2.02
N PRO A 84 0.89 15.23 -1.57
CA PRO A 84 1.68 16.18 -0.80
C PRO A 84 2.05 15.60 0.58
N GLY A 85 3.24 15.92 1.08
CA GLY A 85 3.66 15.64 2.46
C GLY A 85 4.64 14.48 2.66
N ASN A 86 4.94 13.68 1.65
CA ASN A 86 5.97 12.63 1.76
C ASN A 86 6.58 12.27 0.39
N PRO A 87 7.39 13.14 -0.25
CA PRO A 87 8.06 12.78 -1.51
C PRO A 87 9.08 11.65 -1.28
N PRO A 88 9.30 10.76 -2.27
CA PRO A 88 10.39 9.78 -2.17
C PRO A 88 11.74 10.51 -2.07
N PRO A 89 12.74 9.93 -1.37
CA PRO A 89 14.06 10.54 -1.29
C PRO A 89 14.69 10.74 -2.68
N PRO A 90 15.58 11.74 -2.86
CA PRO A 90 16.31 11.91 -4.12
C PRO A 90 17.00 10.62 -4.56
N GLY A 91 16.89 10.30 -5.85
CA GLY A 91 17.47 9.08 -6.43
C GLY A 91 16.61 7.82 -6.29
N TYR A 92 15.44 7.89 -5.66
CA TYR A 92 14.49 6.79 -5.62
C TYR A 92 13.55 6.83 -6.83
N LYS A 93 13.21 5.66 -7.37
CA LYS A 93 12.28 5.50 -8.49
C LYS A 93 11.22 4.48 -8.16
N ILE A 94 10.00 4.66 -8.66
CA ILE A 94 8.93 3.70 -8.43
C ILE A 94 9.30 2.33 -9.02
N VAL A 95 9.10 1.26 -8.27
CA VAL A 95 9.34 -0.12 -8.73
C VAL A 95 8.11 -1.00 -8.59
N GLY A 96 7.08 -0.51 -7.92
CA GLY A 96 5.80 -1.18 -7.85
C GLY A 96 4.70 -0.31 -7.24
N ASN A 97 3.48 -0.80 -7.33
CA ASN A 97 2.34 -0.29 -6.57
C ASN A 97 1.75 -1.41 -5.72
N TYR A 98 0.95 -1.04 -4.72
CA TYR A 98 0.22 -2.02 -3.92
C TYR A 98 -1.13 -1.46 -3.48
N HIS A 99 -2.11 -2.34 -3.31
CA HIS A 99 -3.36 -2.00 -2.65
C HIS A 99 -4.07 -3.21 -2.04
N THR A 100 -5.21 -2.98 -1.41
CA THR A 100 -5.99 -4.00 -0.71
C THR A 100 -7.36 -4.19 -1.33
N HIS A 101 -7.84 -5.42 -1.40
CA HIS A 101 -9.24 -5.77 -1.67
C HIS A 101 -9.87 -6.33 -0.38
N PRO A 102 -10.40 -5.47 0.52
CA PRO A 102 -10.87 -5.88 1.84
C PRO A 102 -12.20 -6.63 1.87
N LEU A 103 -12.92 -6.68 0.75
CA LEU A 103 -14.24 -7.30 0.69
C LEU A 103 -14.18 -8.81 0.96
N PRO A 104 -15.10 -9.34 1.78
CA PRO A 104 -15.11 -10.76 2.15
C PRO A 104 -15.51 -11.69 1.00
N ALA A 105 -16.20 -11.21 -0.03
CA ALA A 105 -16.61 -11.99 -1.20
C ALA A 105 -16.55 -11.19 -2.51
N GLY A 106 -16.24 -11.87 -3.61
CA GLY A 106 -16.55 -11.41 -4.97
C GLY A 106 -15.47 -10.66 -5.74
N ASN A 107 -14.39 -10.17 -5.12
CA ASN A 107 -13.33 -9.41 -5.81
C ASN A 107 -11.94 -9.61 -5.16
N GLU A 108 -11.48 -10.85 -5.10
CA GLU A 108 -10.16 -11.13 -4.50
C GLU A 108 -9.00 -10.94 -5.46
N GLU A 109 -9.28 -11.04 -6.76
CA GLU A 109 -8.30 -10.87 -7.82
C GLU A 109 -8.13 -9.38 -8.14
N PRO A 110 -6.93 -8.95 -8.57
CA PRO A 110 -6.75 -7.64 -9.18
C PRO A 110 -7.77 -7.44 -10.32
N SER A 111 -8.36 -6.25 -10.40
CA SER A 111 -9.28 -5.93 -11.49
C SER A 111 -8.54 -5.88 -12.83
N GLN A 112 -9.28 -5.99 -13.94
CA GLN A 112 -8.70 -5.81 -15.28
C GLN A 112 -8.06 -4.42 -15.44
N ALA A 113 -8.62 -3.40 -14.78
CA ALA A 113 -8.07 -2.05 -14.76
C ALA A 113 -6.72 -2.00 -14.04
N ASP A 114 -6.58 -2.68 -12.90
CA ASP A 114 -5.31 -2.78 -12.17
C ASP A 114 -4.22 -3.38 -13.06
N ILE A 115 -4.54 -4.51 -13.71
CA ILE A 115 -3.62 -5.22 -14.60
C ILE A 115 -3.14 -4.30 -15.73
N ILE A 116 -4.08 -3.70 -16.46
CA ILE A 116 -3.76 -2.80 -17.58
C ILE A 116 -2.91 -1.62 -17.10
N ASN A 117 -3.30 -0.99 -15.99
CA ASN A 117 -2.58 0.17 -15.46
C ASN A 117 -1.15 -0.17 -15.03
N SER A 118 -0.92 -1.32 -14.39
CA SER A 118 0.43 -1.76 -14.03
C SER A 118 1.31 -2.04 -15.26
N TYR A 119 0.75 -2.61 -16.33
CA TYR A 119 1.47 -2.75 -17.60
C TYR A 119 1.79 -1.42 -18.27
N LEU A 120 0.81 -0.51 -18.35
CA LEU A 120 1.02 0.83 -18.93
C LEU A 120 2.07 1.65 -18.16
N ARG A 121 2.18 1.39 -16.85
CA ARG A 121 3.19 1.98 -15.96
C ARG A 121 4.53 1.24 -15.98
N GLY A 122 4.61 0.04 -16.56
CA GLY A 122 5.82 -0.78 -16.60
C GLY A 122 6.34 -1.19 -15.20
N VAL A 123 5.47 -1.28 -14.20
CA VAL A 123 5.86 -1.73 -12.84
C VAL A 123 4.90 -2.79 -12.31
N PRO A 124 5.38 -3.78 -11.55
CA PRO A 124 4.53 -4.75 -10.87
C PRO A 124 3.52 -4.07 -9.92
N GLY A 125 2.36 -4.71 -9.77
CA GLY A 125 1.37 -4.40 -8.74
C GLY A 125 1.19 -5.56 -7.77
N ILE A 126 0.83 -5.24 -6.52
CA ILE A 126 0.54 -6.20 -5.45
C ILE A 126 -0.87 -5.93 -4.91
N VAL A 127 -1.71 -6.95 -4.82
CA VAL A 127 -3.02 -6.86 -4.15
C VAL A 127 -3.06 -7.77 -2.94
N VAL A 128 -3.42 -7.22 -1.79
CA VAL A 128 -3.76 -7.99 -0.59
C VAL A 128 -5.27 -8.15 -0.54
N SER A 129 -5.77 -9.35 -0.78
CA SER A 129 -7.19 -9.67 -0.66
C SER A 129 -7.50 -10.37 0.65
N ASN A 130 -8.79 -10.64 0.89
CA ASN A 130 -9.23 -11.38 2.06
C ASN A 130 -8.57 -12.75 2.26
N ARG A 131 -8.20 -13.45 1.18
CA ARG A 131 -7.63 -14.81 1.25
C ARG A 131 -6.18 -14.90 0.79
N SER A 132 -5.74 -14.00 -0.09
CA SER A 132 -4.47 -14.18 -0.80
C SER A 132 -3.73 -12.86 -1.01
N ILE A 133 -2.42 -12.96 -1.19
CA ILE A 133 -1.62 -11.91 -1.82
C ILE A 133 -1.47 -12.29 -3.30
N TRP A 134 -1.90 -11.39 -4.16
CA TRP A 134 -1.75 -11.47 -5.61
C TRP A 134 -0.67 -10.51 -6.08
N TYR A 135 -0.01 -10.85 -7.18
CA TYR A 135 0.80 -9.91 -7.93
C TYR A 135 0.45 -9.95 -9.43
N TYR A 136 0.61 -8.81 -10.09
CA TYR A 136 0.14 -8.57 -11.45
C TYR A 136 0.99 -7.50 -12.15
N GLY A 137 0.73 -7.27 -13.43
CA GLY A 137 1.57 -6.40 -14.25
C GLY A 137 2.84 -7.12 -14.72
N PRO A 138 3.87 -6.36 -15.15
CA PRO A 138 5.21 -6.87 -15.39
C PRO A 138 5.80 -7.54 -14.14
N GLU A 139 6.73 -8.47 -14.32
CA GLU A 139 7.36 -9.18 -13.20
C GLU A 139 8.25 -8.26 -12.36
N ASP A 140 8.88 -7.28 -13.01
CA ASP A 140 9.77 -6.27 -12.45
C ASP A 140 9.67 -4.95 -13.24
N ARG A 141 10.39 -3.92 -12.76
CA ARG A 141 10.68 -2.71 -13.53
C ARG A 141 11.92 -2.95 -14.40
N GLN A 142 11.75 -3.08 -15.72
CA GLN A 142 12.85 -3.42 -16.63
C GLN A 142 13.99 -2.38 -16.70
N SER A 143 13.69 -1.11 -16.40
CA SER A 143 14.68 -0.02 -16.48
C SER A 143 14.53 1.02 -15.37
N MET A 144 15.62 1.24 -14.64
CA MET A 144 15.81 2.32 -13.68
C MET A 144 16.32 3.60 -14.35
N ASN A 145 16.42 3.68 -15.68
CA ASN A 145 16.96 4.86 -16.37
C ASN A 145 15.89 5.92 -16.72
N GLY A 146 14.60 5.57 -16.71
CA GLY A 146 13.50 6.53 -16.92
C GLY A 146 13.38 7.59 -15.82
N GLU A 147 12.64 8.68 -16.07
CA GLU A 147 12.34 9.70 -15.06
C GLU A 147 11.61 9.11 -13.83
N VAL A 148 11.45 9.94 -12.79
CA VAL A 148 10.88 9.57 -11.47
C VAL A 148 9.52 8.86 -11.59
N GLY A 149 8.78 9.11 -12.67
CA GLY A 149 7.43 8.63 -12.91
C GLY A 149 7.33 7.14 -13.23
N TYR A 150 7.92 6.64 -14.31
CA TYR A 150 7.75 5.26 -14.80
C TYR A 150 8.93 4.87 -15.71
N PRO A 151 9.29 3.57 -15.87
CA PRO A 151 10.05 3.16 -17.05
C PRO A 151 9.30 3.59 -18.31
N GLY A 152 9.99 3.77 -19.44
CA GLY A 152 9.31 3.99 -20.72
C GLY A 152 8.24 2.93 -20.97
N LYS A 153 7.30 3.18 -21.89
CA LYS A 153 6.29 2.20 -22.32
C LYS A 153 6.97 1.02 -23.01
N ASP A 154 7.60 0.15 -22.23
CA ASP A 154 8.43 -0.93 -22.76
C ASP A 154 7.63 -2.24 -22.83
N GLY A 155 6.35 -2.22 -22.45
CA GLY A 155 5.46 -3.39 -22.51
C GLY A 155 4.06 -3.07 -23.03
N GLU A 156 3.60 -3.86 -23.99
CA GLU A 156 2.18 -3.97 -24.32
C GLU A 156 1.53 -5.02 -23.41
N TYR A 157 0.33 -4.71 -22.91
CA TYR A 157 -0.50 -5.72 -22.25
C TYR A 157 -0.94 -6.75 -23.29
N SER A 158 -0.57 -8.02 -23.09
CA SER A 158 -0.83 -9.13 -24.02
C SER A 158 -1.68 -10.25 -23.40
N GLY A 159 -2.49 -9.91 -22.39
CA GLY A 159 -3.40 -10.87 -21.76
C GLY A 159 -2.79 -11.67 -20.60
N GLN A 160 -1.69 -11.19 -20.04
CA GLN A 160 -1.09 -11.81 -18.86
C GLN A 160 -2.07 -11.79 -17.67
N LYS A 161 -2.06 -12.88 -16.90
CA LYS A 161 -2.94 -13.09 -15.75
C LYS A 161 -2.23 -12.75 -14.43
N PRO A 162 -2.98 -12.31 -13.40
CA PRO A 162 -2.43 -12.16 -12.07
C PRO A 162 -2.01 -13.53 -11.51
N LYS A 163 -1.01 -13.53 -10.64
CA LYS A 163 -0.46 -14.73 -10.00
C LYS A 163 -0.67 -14.64 -8.49
N ILE A 164 -0.96 -15.77 -7.86
CA ILE A 164 -1.02 -15.87 -6.40
C ILE A 164 0.40 -16.01 -5.87
N TYR A 165 0.78 -15.17 -4.91
CA TYR A 165 2.01 -15.33 -4.15
C TYR A 165 1.82 -16.32 -2.99
N GLY A 166 0.74 -16.17 -2.23
CA GLY A 166 0.44 -16.99 -1.07
C GLY A 166 -0.81 -16.52 -0.31
N PRO A 167 -1.16 -17.16 0.81
CA PRO A 167 -2.29 -16.74 1.64
C PRO A 167 -2.05 -15.34 2.23
N ASN A 168 -3.12 -14.59 2.50
CA ASN A 168 -3.03 -13.33 3.24
C ASN A 168 -2.68 -13.62 4.72
N PRO A 169 -1.50 -13.22 5.23
CA PRO A 169 -1.10 -13.48 6.60
C PRO A 169 -1.60 -12.43 7.60
N PHE A 170 -2.32 -11.39 7.14
CA PHE A 170 -2.70 -10.25 7.96
C PHE A 170 -4.09 -10.46 8.58
N PRO A 171 -4.20 -10.49 9.92
CA PRO A 171 -5.49 -10.66 10.57
C PRO A 171 -6.39 -9.46 10.29
N LYS A 172 -7.70 -9.71 10.14
CA LYS A 172 -8.70 -8.63 10.23
C LYS A 172 -8.63 -8.09 11.65
N VAL A 173 -8.32 -6.81 11.82
CA VAL A 173 -8.47 -6.16 13.12
C VAL A 173 -9.96 -5.89 13.30
N VAL A 174 -10.69 -6.90 13.77
CA VAL A 174 -12.04 -6.70 14.29
C VAL A 174 -11.86 -6.08 15.67
N LYS A 175 -11.57 -4.78 15.71
CA LYS A 175 -11.64 -4.01 16.94
C LYS A 175 -13.13 -3.87 17.28
N SER A 176 -13.73 -4.92 17.83
CA SER A 176 -14.88 -4.79 18.73
C SER A 176 -14.37 -4.11 20.00
N ILE A 177 -14.07 -2.81 19.89
CA ILE A 177 -13.96 -1.99 21.09
C ILE A 177 -15.40 -1.86 21.55
N ASN A 178 -15.79 -2.68 22.53
CA ASN A 178 -16.91 -2.33 23.39
C ASN A 178 -16.54 -1.01 24.03
N LEU A 179 -17.02 0.10 23.48
CA LEU A 179 -16.87 1.45 24.05
C LEU A 179 -17.72 1.64 25.31
N GLU A 180 -18.15 0.55 25.95
CA GLU A 180 -18.95 0.54 27.18
C GLU A 180 -18.16 0.09 28.40
N GLU A 181 -16.87 -0.24 28.29
CA GLU A 181 -16.03 -0.37 29.49
C GLU A 181 -15.51 1.00 29.92
N GLU A 182 -15.91 1.32 31.15
CA GLU A 182 -15.79 2.57 31.89
C GLU A 182 -14.39 3.17 31.87
N GLU A 183 -14.34 4.50 31.93
CA GLU A 183 -13.15 5.29 32.28
C GLU A 183 -12.71 4.99 33.74
N GLU A 184 -12.20 3.79 34.01
CA GLU A 184 -11.33 3.60 35.18
C GLU A 184 -9.91 4.00 34.79
N GLY A 185 -9.44 5.10 35.38
CA GLY A 185 -8.17 5.73 35.10
C GLY A 185 -7.01 4.73 35.12
N VAL A 186 -6.45 4.48 33.94
CA VAL A 186 -5.17 3.78 33.82
C VAL A 186 -4.09 4.74 34.32
N GLU A 187 -3.59 4.52 35.54
CA GLU A 187 -2.35 5.14 36.01
C GLU A 187 -1.21 4.70 35.10
N ILE A 188 -0.73 5.62 34.27
CA ILE A 188 0.46 5.38 33.45
C ILE A 188 1.68 5.46 34.37
N PRO A 189 2.51 4.40 34.45
CA PRO A 189 3.73 4.44 35.24
C PRO A 189 4.62 5.59 34.74
N GLN A 190 5.12 6.41 35.67
CA GLN A 190 5.83 7.67 35.39
C GLN A 190 7.00 7.51 34.40
N GLU A 191 7.60 6.33 34.36
CA GLU A 191 8.69 5.91 33.48
C GLU A 191 8.31 5.71 32.00
N TRP A 192 7.02 5.70 31.65
CA TRP A 192 6.53 5.59 30.26
C TRP A 192 5.93 6.90 29.71
N SER A 193 5.89 7.96 30.50
CA SER A 193 5.26 9.25 30.14
C SER A 193 5.85 9.90 28.88
N SER A 194 7.17 9.82 28.70
CA SER A 194 7.88 10.44 27.57
C SER A 194 7.62 9.76 26.22
N VAL A 195 7.30 8.47 26.22
CA VAL A 195 6.99 7.70 24.99
C VAL A 195 5.57 8.02 24.51
N TYR A 196 4.64 8.26 25.44
CA TYR A 196 3.26 8.62 25.12
C TYR A 196 3.12 10.06 24.62
N GLU A 197 3.90 11.02 25.13
CA GLU A 197 3.89 12.40 24.60
C GLU A 197 4.32 12.46 23.13
N CYS A 198 5.23 11.59 22.69
CA CYS A 198 5.69 11.54 21.30
C CYS A 198 4.63 10.99 20.34
N LEU A 199 3.81 10.02 20.81
CA LEU A 199 2.70 9.45 20.03
C LEU A 199 1.49 10.38 19.94
N VAL A 200 1.17 11.12 21.01
CA VAL A 200 0.03 12.05 21.02
C VAL A 200 0.29 13.30 20.17
N TRP A 201 1.54 13.80 20.10
CA TRP A 201 1.90 14.91 19.22
C TRP A 201 1.79 14.59 17.72
N TYR A 202 2.03 13.33 17.33
CA TYR A 202 1.93 12.91 15.93
C TYR A 202 0.48 12.90 15.41
N TYR A 203 -0.49 12.62 16.28
CA TYR A 203 -1.91 12.65 15.92
C TYR A 203 -2.55 14.04 16.10
N SER A 204 -2.03 14.90 16.98
CA SER A 204 -2.58 16.25 17.18
C SER A 204 -2.19 17.27 16.11
N THR A 205 -1.08 17.06 15.38
CA THR A 205 -0.63 18.00 14.32
C THR A 205 -1.12 17.61 12.92
N ALA A 206 -1.51 16.35 12.71
CA ALA A 206 -2.03 15.88 11.42
C ALA A 206 -3.50 16.30 11.14
N ASP A 207 -4.28 16.64 12.17
CA ASP A 207 -5.68 17.07 12.05
C ASP A 207 -5.89 18.59 12.11
N ARG A 208 -4.82 19.39 12.15
CA ARG A 208 -4.90 20.85 11.97
C ARG A 208 -4.22 21.22 10.66
N GLY A 209 -5.02 21.19 9.59
CA GLY A 209 -4.64 21.79 8.32
C GLY A 209 -4.15 23.23 8.53
N ILE A 210 -2.88 23.43 8.21
CA ILE A 210 -2.31 24.70 7.78
C ILE A 210 -1.79 24.45 6.36
#